data_AF-A0AAW6QSF2-F1
#
_entry.id   AF-A0AAW6QSF2-F1
#
_cell.length_a   1.000
_cell.length_b   1.000
_cell.length_c   1.000
_cell.angle_alpha   90.00
_cell.angle_beta   90.00
_cell.angle_gamma   90.00
#
_symmetry.space_group_name_H-M   'P 1'
#
loop_
_entity.id
_entity.type
_entity.pdbx_description
1 polymer ?
#
loop_
_entity_poly.entity_id
_entity_poly.type
_entity_poly.pdbx_seq_one_letter_code
_entity_poly.pdbx_strand_id
1 'polypeptide(L)'
;MKPIIPPQNLSELLERANMMAGVSLAQIATHRGIRVPDNLKRDKGWVGQLIEMELGAIAGSKPEQDFLHLGVELKTIPIDHQGKPLETTYVCVAPLTNIEGLTWQDSLVCHKLQRVLWVPVEGERHIPVGERRVGTPILWQPDPQEQALLQQDWEEIMELIALGKVENLTARHGEVLQLRPKAANSKALTQSIAEDGSLKMTNPRGFYLKTAFTAMILNKVFG
;
A
#
# COMPACT_ATOMS: atom_id res chain seq x y z
N MET A 1 -3.55 26.25 12.35
CA MET A 1 -3.29 25.83 10.95
C MET A 1 -4.60 25.85 10.20
N LYS A 2 -4.60 26.23 8.92
CA LYS A 2 -5.82 26.10 8.10
C LYS A 2 -6.10 24.60 7.91
N PRO A 3 -7.33 24.12 8.17
CA PRO A 3 -7.68 22.74 7.86
C PRO A 3 -7.55 22.54 6.35
N ILE A 4 -6.88 21.47 5.92
CA ILE A 4 -6.95 21.08 4.51
C ILE A 4 -8.31 20.42 4.31
N ILE A 5 -9.09 21.01 3.41
CA ILE A 5 -10.32 20.41 2.96
C ILE A 5 -9.95 19.35 1.91
N PRO A 6 -10.56 18.16 1.97
CA PRO A 6 -10.36 17.11 0.97
C PRO A 6 -10.56 17.64 -0.45
N PRO A 7 -9.77 17.17 -1.43
CA PRO A 7 -9.91 17.60 -2.81
C PRO A 7 -11.30 17.22 -3.35
N GLN A 8 -11.95 18.10 -4.09
CA GLN A 8 -13.33 17.90 -4.56
C GLN A 8 -13.41 16.98 -5.78
N ASN A 9 -12.33 16.89 -6.55
CA ASN A 9 -12.25 16.11 -7.78
C ASN A 9 -10.82 15.60 -8.03
N LEU A 10 -10.67 14.73 -9.02
CA LEU A 10 -9.37 14.14 -9.39
C LEU A 10 -8.36 15.18 -9.87
N SER A 11 -8.80 16.24 -10.57
CA SER A 11 -7.90 17.28 -11.06
C SER A 11 -7.25 18.03 -9.90
N GLU A 12 -8.04 18.39 -8.89
CA GLU A 12 -7.54 19.07 -7.70
C GLU A 12 -6.59 18.17 -6.89
N LEU A 13 -6.93 16.87 -6.73
CA LEU A 13 -6.05 15.91 -6.08
C LEU A 13 -4.69 15.82 -6.79
N LEU A 14 -4.70 15.72 -8.12
CA LEU A 14 -3.49 15.63 -8.93
C LEU A 14 -2.68 16.92 -8.93
N GLU A 15 -3.33 18.08 -8.99
CA GLU A 15 -2.67 19.38 -8.90
C GLU A 15 -1.91 19.52 -7.57
N ARG A 16 -2.59 19.24 -6.45
CA ARG A 16 -1.96 19.24 -5.12
C ARG A 16 -0.82 18.22 -5.02
N ALA A 17 -1.01 17.02 -5.56
CA ALA A 17 0.03 16.00 -5.55
C ALA A 17 1.25 16.44 -6.35
N ASN A 18 1.06 17.03 -7.54
CA ASN A 18 2.14 17.51 -8.38
C ASN A 18 2.91 18.67 -7.73
N MET A 19 2.24 19.53 -6.95
CA MET A 19 2.91 20.59 -6.18
C MET A 19 3.88 20.06 -5.13
N MET A 20 3.76 18.80 -4.69
CA MET A 20 4.73 18.19 -3.78
C MET A 20 5.99 17.68 -4.48
N ALA A 21 5.98 17.52 -5.81
CA ALA A 21 7.13 16.97 -6.52
C ALA A 21 8.39 17.85 -6.30
N GLY A 22 9.48 17.22 -5.89
CA GLY A 22 10.75 17.87 -5.53
C GLY A 22 10.80 18.46 -4.11
N VAL A 23 9.67 18.55 -3.40
CA VAL A 23 9.61 19.08 -2.03
C VAL A 23 10.15 18.03 -1.05
N SER A 24 10.96 18.48 -0.08
CA SER A 24 11.47 17.61 0.97
C SER A 24 10.42 17.30 2.04
N LEU A 25 10.51 16.12 2.68
CA LEU A 25 9.61 15.74 3.77
C LEU A 25 9.67 16.73 4.94
N ALA A 26 10.84 17.35 5.21
CA ALA A 26 10.97 18.38 6.24
C ALA A 26 10.18 19.65 5.91
N GLN A 27 10.15 20.07 4.64
CA GLN A 27 9.36 21.25 4.23
C GLN A 27 7.87 20.99 4.42
N ILE A 28 7.38 19.83 3.99
CA ILE A 28 5.98 19.41 4.18
C ILE A 28 5.66 19.33 5.69
N ALA A 29 6.51 18.66 6.47
CA ALA A 29 6.32 18.50 7.91
C ALA A 29 6.32 19.85 8.64
N THR A 30 7.21 20.78 8.28
CA THR A 30 7.25 22.14 8.85
C THR A 30 5.96 22.90 8.55
N HIS A 31 5.47 22.82 7.31
CA HIS A 31 4.21 23.45 6.92
C HIS A 31 3.01 22.90 7.72
N ARG A 32 3.07 21.62 8.11
CA ARG A 32 2.06 20.93 8.93
C ARG A 32 2.33 20.97 10.44
N GLY A 33 3.43 21.60 10.88
CA GLY A 33 3.89 21.58 12.27
C GLY A 33 4.09 20.17 12.84
N ILE A 34 4.48 19.22 11.98
CA ILE A 34 4.80 17.84 12.34
C ILE A 34 6.30 17.74 12.57
N ARG A 35 6.70 17.02 13.64
CA ARG A 35 8.11 16.72 13.88
C ARG A 35 8.58 15.61 12.93
N VAL A 36 9.70 15.84 12.25
CA VAL A 36 10.39 14.82 11.47
C VAL A 36 11.11 13.85 12.42
N PRO A 37 10.92 12.53 12.30
CA PRO A 37 11.67 11.56 13.07
C PRO A 37 13.09 11.39 12.50
N ASP A 38 14.06 11.08 13.36
CA ASP A 38 15.45 10.84 12.92
C ASP A 38 15.57 9.61 12.00
N ASN A 39 14.68 8.62 12.19
CA ASN A 39 14.58 7.42 11.37
C ASN A 39 13.18 6.79 11.43
N LEU A 40 12.86 5.92 10.47
CA LEU A 40 11.55 5.28 10.34
C LEU A 40 11.43 3.92 11.05
N LYS A 41 12.36 3.56 11.96
CA LYS A 41 12.34 2.21 12.60
C LYS A 41 11.10 1.98 13.44
N ARG A 42 10.66 3.01 14.17
CA ARG A 42 9.44 3.01 15.01
C ARG A 42 8.23 3.65 14.32
N ASP A 43 8.49 4.46 13.29
CA ASP A 43 7.52 5.33 12.63
C ASP A 43 7.30 4.92 11.16
N LYS A 44 7.14 3.61 10.91
CA LYS A 44 7.09 3.04 9.55
C LYS A 44 6.00 3.65 8.64
N GLY A 45 4.93 4.18 9.22
CA GLY A 45 3.82 4.82 8.51
C GLY A 45 3.92 6.35 8.40
N TRP A 46 4.94 6.98 8.98
CA TRP A 46 5.00 8.44 9.11
C TRP A 46 5.01 9.17 7.76
N VAL A 47 5.72 8.64 6.77
CA VAL A 47 5.75 9.23 5.42
C VAL A 47 4.36 9.19 4.78
N GLY A 48 3.67 8.05 4.85
CA GLY A 48 2.29 7.92 4.36
C GLY A 48 1.35 8.92 5.03
N GLN A 49 1.38 8.98 6.36
CA GLN A 49 0.56 9.91 7.15
C GLN A 49 0.85 11.38 6.81
N LEU A 50 2.11 11.74 6.59
CA LEU A 50 2.48 13.09 6.20
C LEU A 50 1.85 13.47 4.85
N ILE A 51 1.92 12.57 3.87
CA ILE A 51 1.38 12.79 2.52
C ILE A 51 -0.15 12.77 2.53
N GLU A 52 -0.78 11.88 3.29
CA GLU A 52 -2.23 11.86 3.54
C GLU A 52 -2.70 13.22 4.10
N MET A 53 -2.01 13.72 5.13
CA MET A 53 -2.31 15.02 5.73
C MET A 53 -2.09 16.17 4.77
N GLU A 54 -1.03 16.15 3.95
CA GLU A 54 -0.75 17.19 2.95
C GLU A 54 -1.80 17.24 1.83
N LEU A 55 -2.33 16.09 1.44
CA LEU A 55 -3.34 15.99 0.39
C LEU A 55 -4.78 16.18 0.90
N GLY A 56 -4.98 16.13 2.23
CA GLY A 56 -6.31 16.23 2.84
C GLY A 56 -7.10 14.93 2.77
N ALA A 57 -6.43 13.78 2.89
CA ALA A 57 -7.11 12.49 3.04
C ALA A 57 -7.97 12.49 4.32
N ILE A 58 -9.16 11.90 4.23
CA ILE A 58 -10.16 11.87 5.32
C ILE A 58 -10.05 10.57 6.11
N ALA A 59 -9.45 9.54 5.51
CA ALA A 59 -9.43 8.21 6.08
C ALA A 59 -8.65 8.21 7.41
N GLY A 60 -9.38 7.98 8.50
CA GLY A 60 -8.80 7.40 9.70
C GLY A 60 -8.42 5.93 9.46
N SER A 61 -8.23 5.14 10.52
CA SER A 61 -7.83 3.73 10.43
C SER A 61 -8.87 2.77 9.81
N LYS A 62 -9.83 3.24 9.02
CA LYS A 62 -10.85 2.42 8.35
C LYS A 62 -10.25 1.71 7.12
N PRO A 63 -10.74 0.51 6.77
CA PRO A 63 -10.25 -0.26 5.62
C PRO A 63 -10.75 0.27 4.26
N GLU A 64 -11.08 1.57 4.18
CA GLU A 64 -11.60 2.22 2.98
C GLU A 64 -10.46 2.87 2.18
N GLN A 65 -10.77 3.40 1.00
CA GLN A 65 -9.84 4.21 0.22
C GLN A 65 -9.63 5.60 0.85
N ASP A 66 -8.43 6.16 0.71
CA ASP A 66 -8.05 7.44 1.34
C ASP A 66 -8.91 8.63 0.88
N PHE A 67 -9.35 8.59 -0.38
CA PHE A 67 -10.31 9.51 -0.97
C PHE A 67 -11.52 8.74 -1.50
N LEU A 68 -12.34 8.22 -0.59
CA LEU A 68 -13.53 7.40 -0.90
C LEU A 68 -14.44 8.06 -1.96
N HIS A 69 -14.69 9.36 -1.87
CA HIS A 69 -15.53 10.10 -2.81
C HIS A 69 -14.92 10.24 -4.22
N LEU A 70 -13.62 10.02 -4.36
CA LEU A 70 -12.90 10.02 -5.65
C LEU A 70 -12.61 8.61 -6.16
N GLY A 71 -12.85 7.59 -5.33
CA GLY A 71 -12.46 6.23 -5.62
C GLY A 71 -10.94 6.06 -5.72
N VAL A 72 -10.14 6.75 -4.89
CA VAL A 72 -8.66 6.75 -4.98
C VAL A 72 -8.03 6.29 -3.67
N GLU A 73 -7.18 5.27 -3.76
CA GLU A 73 -6.22 4.89 -2.71
C GLU A 73 -4.92 5.69 -2.89
N LEU A 74 -4.32 6.16 -1.80
CA LEU A 74 -3.01 6.79 -1.79
C LEU A 74 -1.96 5.77 -1.33
N LYS A 75 -0.86 5.65 -2.08
CA LYS A 75 0.28 4.83 -1.66
C LYS A 75 1.58 5.57 -1.88
N THR A 76 2.33 5.75 -0.80
CA THR A 76 3.73 6.16 -0.90
C THR A 76 4.59 4.96 -1.29
N ILE A 77 5.61 5.19 -2.12
CA ILE A 77 6.53 4.13 -2.57
C ILE A 77 7.98 4.60 -2.42
N PRO A 78 8.79 3.96 -1.54
CA PRO A 78 10.18 4.32 -1.39
C PRO A 78 10.99 3.86 -2.61
N ILE A 79 11.74 4.78 -3.23
CA ILE A 79 12.57 4.52 -4.40
C ILE A 79 14.04 4.89 -4.16
N ASP A 80 14.96 4.27 -4.89
CA ASP A 80 16.36 4.69 -4.95
C ASP A 80 16.58 5.80 -5.99
N HIS A 81 17.82 6.30 -6.11
CA HIS A 81 18.22 7.29 -7.11
C HIS A 81 17.98 6.86 -8.58
N GLN A 82 17.74 5.57 -8.86
CA GLN A 82 17.41 5.08 -10.21
C GLN A 82 15.89 4.96 -10.40
N GLY A 83 15.09 5.35 -9.41
CA GLY A 83 13.63 5.20 -9.44
C GLY A 83 13.14 3.80 -9.11
N LYS A 84 14.03 2.89 -8.66
CA LYS A 84 13.64 1.50 -8.37
C LYS A 84 12.98 1.39 -6.99
N PRO A 85 11.83 0.71 -6.87
CA PRO A 85 11.20 0.44 -5.58
C PRO A 85 12.12 -0.34 -4.63
N LEU A 86 12.25 0.17 -3.41
CA LEU A 86 13.09 -0.41 -2.37
C LEU A 86 12.37 -1.46 -1.50
N GLU A 87 11.04 -1.39 -1.42
CA GLU A 87 10.23 -2.24 -0.56
C GLU A 87 8.95 -2.70 -1.26
N THR A 88 8.42 -3.86 -0.85
CA THR A 88 7.10 -4.35 -1.27
C THR A 88 6.00 -3.45 -0.68
N THR A 89 4.96 -3.15 -1.46
CA THR A 89 3.90 -2.25 -1.01
C THR A 89 2.75 -3.02 -0.37
N TYR A 90 2.39 -2.66 0.86
CA TYR A 90 1.22 -3.23 1.54
C TYR A 90 -0.11 -2.79 0.88
N VAL A 91 -1.02 -3.75 0.71
CA VAL A 91 -2.37 -3.52 0.17
C VAL A 91 -3.40 -3.54 1.29
N CYS A 92 -3.66 -4.71 1.88
CA CYS A 92 -4.63 -4.90 2.95
C CYS A 92 -4.33 -6.15 3.78
N VAL A 93 -5.04 -6.31 4.90
CA VAL A 93 -5.04 -7.58 5.66
C VAL A 93 -5.72 -8.66 4.79
N ALA A 94 -5.20 -9.88 4.84
CA ALA A 94 -5.85 -11.02 4.18
C ALA A 94 -6.86 -11.68 5.15
N PRO A 95 -8.11 -11.90 4.73
CA PRO A 95 -9.04 -12.68 5.52
C PRO A 95 -8.58 -14.15 5.53
N LEU A 96 -8.47 -14.74 6.73
CA LEU A 96 -8.04 -16.14 6.90
C LEU A 96 -9.19 -17.07 7.30
N THR A 97 -10.38 -16.51 7.53
CA THR A 97 -11.64 -17.17 7.87
C THR A 97 -12.79 -16.39 7.22
N ASN A 98 -13.99 -16.98 7.19
CA ASN A 98 -15.19 -16.36 6.61
C ASN A 98 -14.98 -15.89 5.16
N ILE A 99 -14.30 -16.71 4.36
CA ILE A 99 -13.94 -16.43 2.96
C ILE A 99 -14.86 -17.13 1.95
N GLU A 100 -15.91 -17.80 2.44
CA GLU A 100 -16.89 -18.50 1.62
C GLU A 100 -17.60 -17.52 0.68
N GLY A 101 -17.62 -17.83 -0.62
CA GLY A 101 -18.25 -16.99 -1.64
C GLY A 101 -17.49 -15.69 -1.96
N LEU A 102 -16.31 -15.45 -1.36
CA LEU A 102 -15.50 -14.28 -1.68
C LEU A 102 -14.92 -14.42 -3.10
N THR A 103 -15.27 -13.47 -3.97
CA THR A 103 -14.74 -13.39 -5.34
C THR A 103 -13.62 -12.36 -5.44
N TRP A 104 -12.87 -12.38 -6.54
CA TRP A 104 -11.88 -11.33 -6.84
C TRP A 104 -12.53 -9.95 -6.88
N GLN A 105 -13.70 -9.83 -7.54
CA GLN A 105 -14.41 -8.57 -7.73
C GLN A 105 -14.86 -7.95 -6.41
N ASP A 106 -15.23 -8.78 -5.42
CA ASP A 106 -15.65 -8.36 -4.09
C ASP A 106 -14.49 -8.22 -3.10
N SER A 107 -13.26 -8.53 -3.53
CA SER A 107 -12.09 -8.53 -2.66
C SER A 107 -11.62 -7.11 -2.32
N LEU A 108 -11.15 -6.92 -1.08
CA LEU A 108 -10.50 -5.66 -0.67
C LEU A 108 -9.25 -5.34 -1.50
N VAL A 109 -8.56 -6.36 -2.02
CA VAL A 109 -7.40 -6.18 -2.89
C VAL A 109 -7.83 -5.52 -4.19
N CYS A 110 -8.84 -6.06 -4.87
CA CYS A 110 -9.40 -5.47 -6.09
C CYS A 110 -9.89 -4.03 -5.85
N HIS A 111 -10.70 -3.81 -4.82
CA HIS A 111 -11.22 -2.48 -4.49
C HIS A 111 -10.10 -1.45 -4.21
N LYS A 112 -9.07 -1.81 -3.44
CA LYS A 112 -7.97 -0.88 -3.11
C LYS A 112 -7.04 -0.61 -4.29
N LEU A 113 -6.89 -1.55 -5.22
CA LEU A 113 -6.01 -1.42 -6.37
C LEU A 113 -6.71 -0.93 -7.63
N GLN A 114 -8.03 -0.71 -7.59
CA GLN A 114 -8.79 -0.22 -8.74
C GLN A 114 -8.28 1.13 -9.26
N ARG A 115 -7.80 2.01 -8.36
CA ARG A 115 -7.19 3.29 -8.70
C ARG A 115 -6.30 3.75 -7.56
N VAL A 116 -5.01 3.92 -7.86
CA VAL A 116 -4.00 4.28 -6.87
C VAL A 116 -3.26 5.55 -7.29
N LEU A 117 -3.19 6.53 -6.40
CA LEU A 117 -2.24 7.62 -6.47
C LEU A 117 -0.92 7.17 -5.84
N TRP A 118 0.04 6.81 -6.69
CA TRP A 118 1.40 6.50 -6.27
C TRP A 118 2.18 7.79 -6.04
N VAL A 119 2.80 7.92 -4.87
CA VAL A 119 3.68 9.04 -4.52
C VAL A 119 5.07 8.49 -4.24
N PRO A 120 5.99 8.52 -5.22
CA PRO A 120 7.38 8.12 -5.01
C PRO A 120 8.05 9.02 -3.99
N VAL A 121 8.91 8.46 -3.14
CA VAL A 121 9.71 9.22 -2.16
C VAL A 121 11.10 8.62 -2.11
N GLU A 122 12.13 9.45 -2.05
CA GLU A 122 13.51 8.98 -1.85
C GLU A 122 13.59 8.10 -0.59
N GLY A 123 14.06 6.87 -0.73
CA GLY A 123 14.04 5.87 0.35
C GLY A 123 15.42 5.49 0.88
N GLU A 124 16.50 5.96 0.25
CA GLU A 124 17.86 5.55 0.57
C GLU A 124 18.24 5.86 2.03
N ARG A 125 18.81 4.87 2.72
CA ARG A 125 19.03 4.93 4.18
C ARG A 125 20.07 5.97 4.60
N HIS A 126 20.95 6.36 3.69
CA HIS A 126 21.99 7.36 3.94
C HIS A 126 21.44 8.80 3.88
N ILE A 127 20.25 9.00 3.28
CA ILE A 127 19.57 10.29 3.23
C ILE A 127 18.72 10.45 4.50
N PRO A 128 18.95 11.50 5.32
CA PRO A 128 18.13 11.80 6.48
C PRO A 128 16.65 11.90 6.11
N VAL A 129 15.75 11.44 7.00
CA VAL A 129 14.31 11.34 6.68
C VAL A 129 13.74 12.67 6.19
N GLY A 130 14.09 13.77 6.83
CA GLY A 130 13.61 15.10 6.46
C GLY A 130 14.12 15.61 5.11
N GLU A 131 15.29 15.15 4.66
CA GLU A 131 15.92 15.60 3.41
C GLU A 131 15.43 14.84 2.18
N ARG A 132 14.79 13.69 2.39
CA ARG A 132 14.17 12.90 1.32
C ARG A 132 13.14 13.74 0.58
N ARG A 133 13.17 13.69 -0.74
CA ARG A 133 12.26 14.39 -1.63
C ARG A 133 11.13 13.50 -2.09
N VAL A 134 9.98 14.13 -2.28
CA VAL A 134 8.82 13.53 -2.96
C VAL A 134 9.08 13.57 -4.47
N GLY A 135 8.87 12.46 -5.15
CA GLY A 135 8.93 12.37 -6.61
C GLY A 135 7.63 12.78 -7.27
N THR A 136 7.60 12.78 -8.60
CA THR A 136 6.39 13.06 -9.37
C THR A 136 5.33 11.98 -9.10
N PRO A 137 4.11 12.35 -8.65
CA PRO A 137 3.05 11.39 -8.38
C PRO A 137 2.47 10.80 -9.68
N ILE A 138 1.90 9.61 -9.58
CA ILE A 138 1.27 8.89 -10.69
C ILE A 138 -0.12 8.45 -10.28
N LEU A 139 -1.14 8.80 -11.08
CA LEU A 139 -2.45 8.16 -10.97
C LEU A 139 -2.47 6.91 -11.86
N TRP A 140 -2.48 5.75 -11.23
CA TRP A 140 -2.48 4.46 -11.90
C TRP A 140 -3.84 3.77 -11.75
N GLN A 141 -4.24 3.06 -12.80
CA GLN A 141 -5.32 2.08 -12.81
C GLN A 141 -4.77 0.84 -13.52
N PRO A 142 -5.04 -0.37 -13.01
CA PRO A 142 -4.55 -1.59 -13.63
C PRO A 142 -5.12 -1.70 -15.05
N ASP A 143 -4.24 -1.95 -16.03
CA ASP A 143 -4.69 -2.38 -17.34
C ASP A 143 -5.21 -3.84 -17.29
N PRO A 144 -5.86 -4.36 -18.36
CA PRO A 144 -6.41 -5.71 -18.34
C PRO A 144 -5.39 -6.81 -18.04
N GLN A 145 -4.12 -6.64 -18.44
CA GLN A 145 -3.06 -7.62 -18.17
C GLN A 145 -2.62 -7.56 -16.71
N GLU A 146 -2.42 -6.35 -16.17
CA GLU A 146 -2.12 -6.13 -14.76
C GLU A 146 -3.23 -6.66 -13.85
N GLN A 147 -4.50 -6.43 -14.23
CA GLN A 147 -5.66 -6.94 -13.51
C GLN A 147 -5.69 -8.47 -13.51
N ALA A 148 -5.41 -9.11 -14.65
CA ALA A 148 -5.36 -10.56 -14.74
C ALA A 148 -4.26 -11.17 -13.87
N LEU A 149 -3.06 -10.57 -13.85
CA LEU A 149 -1.96 -11.01 -12.98
C LEU A 149 -2.32 -10.89 -11.49
N LEU A 150 -2.91 -9.76 -11.11
CA LEU A 150 -3.35 -9.53 -9.72
C LEU A 150 -4.45 -10.52 -9.30
N GLN A 151 -5.41 -10.77 -10.20
CA GLN A 151 -6.49 -11.73 -9.96
C GLN A 151 -5.95 -13.14 -9.80
N GLN A 152 -5.11 -13.61 -10.72
CA GLN A 152 -4.54 -14.95 -10.70
C GLN A 152 -3.80 -15.21 -9.39
N ASP A 153 -2.92 -14.29 -8.98
CA ASP A 153 -2.18 -14.44 -7.72
C ASP A 153 -3.09 -14.42 -6.49
N TRP A 154 -4.12 -13.57 -6.51
CA TRP A 154 -5.08 -13.51 -5.41
C TRP A 154 -5.86 -14.81 -5.30
N GLU A 155 -6.36 -15.37 -6.41
CA GLU A 155 -7.09 -16.63 -6.44
C GLU A 155 -6.22 -17.79 -5.95
N GLU A 156 -4.97 -17.90 -6.42
CA GLU A 156 -4.01 -18.93 -5.95
C GLU A 156 -3.78 -18.83 -4.43
N ILE A 157 -3.56 -17.62 -3.93
CA ILE A 157 -3.33 -17.39 -2.50
C ILE A 157 -4.59 -17.74 -1.69
N MET A 158 -5.77 -17.32 -2.14
CA MET A 158 -7.03 -17.57 -1.45
C MET A 158 -7.43 -19.05 -1.47
N GLU A 159 -7.11 -19.79 -2.54
CA GLU A 159 -7.29 -21.24 -2.60
C GLU A 159 -6.45 -21.93 -1.51
N LEU A 160 -5.18 -21.56 -1.38
CA LEU A 160 -4.32 -22.11 -0.32
C LEU A 160 -4.80 -21.74 1.08
N ILE A 161 -5.39 -20.56 1.27
CA ILE A 161 -6.04 -20.17 2.53
C ILE A 161 -7.24 -21.06 2.81
N ALA A 162 -8.12 -21.28 1.82
CA ALA A 162 -9.32 -22.09 1.94
C ALA A 162 -9.01 -23.57 2.25
N LEU A 163 -7.93 -24.10 1.67
CA LEU A 163 -7.45 -25.47 1.94
C LEU A 163 -6.71 -25.61 3.29
N GLY A 164 -6.66 -24.55 4.11
CA GLY A 164 -5.97 -24.56 5.40
C GLY A 164 -4.43 -24.57 5.31
N LYS A 165 -3.88 -24.31 4.13
CA LYS A 165 -2.45 -24.35 3.79
C LYS A 165 -1.76 -22.99 3.90
N VAL A 166 -2.30 -22.08 4.74
CA VAL A 166 -1.73 -20.75 5.01
C VAL A 166 -0.24 -20.77 5.36
N GLU A 167 0.21 -21.79 6.08
CA GLU A 167 1.61 -21.89 6.52
C GLU A 167 2.57 -22.27 5.39
N ASN A 168 2.05 -22.88 4.32
CA ASN A 168 2.82 -23.21 3.12
C ASN A 168 3.03 -21.97 2.24
N LEU A 169 2.26 -20.89 2.43
CA LEU A 169 2.43 -19.64 1.72
C LEU A 169 3.75 -18.95 2.11
N THR A 170 4.69 -18.99 1.19
CA THR A 170 5.96 -18.25 1.23
C THR A 170 5.93 -17.04 0.28
N ALA A 171 6.90 -16.14 0.43
CA ALA A 171 7.08 -14.99 -0.46
C ALA A 171 7.32 -15.35 -1.95
N ARG A 172 7.56 -16.64 -2.27
CA ARG A 172 7.72 -17.12 -3.64
C ARG A 172 6.39 -17.27 -4.38
N HIS A 173 5.28 -17.47 -3.68
CA HIS A 173 3.96 -17.56 -4.29
C HIS A 173 3.54 -16.22 -4.90
N GLY A 174 2.71 -16.31 -5.95
CA GLY A 174 2.30 -15.23 -6.84
C GLY A 174 3.44 -14.65 -7.69
N GLU A 175 3.10 -14.00 -8.79
CA GLU A 175 4.03 -13.30 -9.68
C GLU A 175 4.22 -11.83 -9.29
N VAL A 176 3.12 -11.16 -8.95
CA VAL A 176 3.01 -9.72 -8.70
C VAL A 176 2.45 -9.38 -7.31
N LEU A 177 1.65 -10.27 -6.73
CA LEU A 177 1.05 -10.16 -5.40
C LEU A 177 1.56 -11.31 -4.52
N GLN A 178 1.69 -11.06 -3.22
CA GLN A 178 2.12 -12.09 -2.27
C GLN A 178 1.51 -11.89 -0.89
N LEU A 179 1.54 -12.98 -0.11
CA LEU A 179 1.14 -12.98 1.28
C LEU A 179 2.37 -12.90 2.21
N ARG A 180 2.35 -11.97 3.18
CA ARG A 180 3.40 -11.84 4.20
C ARG A 180 2.81 -11.69 5.61
N PRO A 181 3.56 -12.00 6.68
CA PRO A 181 3.13 -11.68 8.04
C PRO A 181 2.85 -10.18 8.22
N LYS A 182 1.71 -9.83 8.83
CA LYS A 182 1.32 -8.46 9.16
C LYS A 182 0.80 -8.39 10.59
N ALA A 183 1.72 -8.31 11.55
CA ALA A 183 1.38 -8.24 12.98
C ALA A 183 2.07 -7.06 13.68
N ALA A 184 1.43 -6.53 14.73
CA ALA A 184 2.04 -5.52 15.60
C ALA A 184 3.27 -6.09 16.35
N ASN A 185 3.22 -7.37 16.68
CA ASN A 185 4.33 -8.14 17.26
C ASN A 185 4.16 -9.63 16.94
N SER A 186 5.19 -10.45 17.19
CA SER A 186 5.18 -11.89 16.91
C SER A 186 4.16 -12.70 17.71
N LYS A 187 3.58 -12.12 18.77
CA LYS A 187 2.56 -12.76 19.61
C LYS A 187 1.14 -12.50 19.13
N ALA A 188 0.94 -11.62 18.15
CA ALA A 188 -0.40 -11.37 17.63
C ALA A 188 -0.89 -12.59 16.84
N LEU A 189 -2.10 -13.04 17.15
CA LEU A 189 -2.72 -14.20 16.54
C LEU A 189 -4.10 -13.82 16.00
N THR A 190 -4.51 -14.53 14.95
CA THR A 190 -5.85 -14.51 14.37
C THR A 190 -6.31 -15.93 14.08
N GLN A 191 -7.62 -16.14 13.94
CA GLN A 191 -8.15 -17.40 13.46
C GLN A 191 -7.81 -17.61 11.98
N SER A 192 -7.66 -18.88 11.60
CA SER A 192 -7.47 -19.36 10.23
C SER A 192 -8.08 -20.75 10.09
N ILE A 193 -8.35 -21.16 8.85
CA ILE A 193 -8.80 -22.52 8.52
C ILE A 193 -7.59 -23.49 8.61
N ALA A 194 -7.80 -24.68 9.20
CA ALA A 194 -6.86 -25.79 9.22
C ALA A 194 -7.16 -26.78 8.09
N GLU A 195 -6.24 -27.69 7.78
CA GLU A 195 -6.41 -28.65 6.66
C GLU A 195 -7.59 -29.62 6.86
N ASP A 196 -8.02 -29.84 8.11
CA ASP A 196 -9.20 -30.63 8.46
C ASP A 196 -10.51 -29.82 8.49
N GLY A 197 -10.46 -28.53 8.11
CA GLY A 197 -11.58 -27.59 8.14
C GLY A 197 -11.87 -26.95 9.49
N SER A 198 -11.15 -27.33 10.56
CA SER A 198 -11.29 -26.71 11.88
C SER A 198 -10.66 -25.32 11.94
N LEU A 199 -10.97 -24.55 13.00
CA LEU A 199 -10.32 -23.26 13.24
C LEU A 199 -9.02 -23.46 14.04
N LYS A 200 -7.93 -22.85 13.57
CA LYS A 200 -6.65 -22.77 14.28
C LYS A 200 -6.17 -21.33 14.41
N MET A 201 -5.27 -21.08 15.36
CA MET A 201 -4.62 -19.78 15.52
C MET A 201 -3.35 -19.70 14.69
N THR A 202 -3.17 -18.60 13.96
CA THR A 202 -1.93 -18.31 13.21
C THR A 202 -1.60 -16.82 13.28
N ASN A 203 -0.42 -16.41 12.81
CA ASN A 203 -0.10 -14.99 12.72
C ASN A 203 -0.91 -14.32 11.60
N PRO A 204 -1.42 -13.09 11.83
CA PRO A 204 -2.13 -12.34 10.79
C PRO A 204 -1.26 -12.14 9.55
N ARG A 205 -1.91 -12.16 8.40
CA ARG A 205 -1.27 -12.02 7.09
C ARG A 205 -1.80 -10.79 6.36
N GLY A 206 -0.99 -10.24 5.48
CA GLY A 206 -1.37 -9.14 4.60
C GLY A 206 -0.93 -9.39 3.18
N PHE A 207 -1.67 -8.83 2.24
CA PHE A 207 -1.34 -8.78 0.83
C PHE A 207 -0.33 -7.66 0.57
N TYR A 208 0.68 -7.97 -0.24
CA TYR A 208 1.73 -7.04 -0.65
C TYR A 208 1.99 -7.16 -2.14
N LEU A 209 2.11 -6.02 -2.82
CA LEU A 209 2.65 -5.96 -4.18
C LEU A 209 4.16 -6.17 -4.15
N LYS A 210 4.65 -7.04 -5.03
CA LYS A 210 6.09 -7.27 -5.21
C LYS A 210 6.74 -6.06 -5.85
N THR A 211 8.00 -5.82 -5.51
CA THR A 211 8.79 -4.70 -6.04
C THR A 211 8.92 -4.73 -7.56
N ALA A 212 8.94 -5.92 -8.17
CA ALA A 212 8.98 -6.05 -9.62
C ALA A 212 7.71 -5.48 -10.28
N PHE A 213 6.54 -5.69 -9.68
CA PHE A 213 5.28 -5.17 -10.19
C PHE A 213 5.20 -3.66 -10.06
N THR A 214 5.55 -3.11 -8.89
CA THR A 214 5.57 -1.64 -8.73
C THR A 214 6.66 -0.98 -9.57
N ALA A 215 7.79 -1.65 -9.84
CA ALA A 215 8.80 -1.17 -10.77
C ALA A 215 8.26 -1.09 -12.20
N MET A 216 7.50 -2.11 -12.64
CA MET A 216 6.82 -2.09 -13.93
C MET A 216 5.83 -0.91 -14.04
N ILE A 217 5.03 -0.65 -13.00
CA ILE A 217 4.12 0.50 -12.96
C ILE A 217 4.88 1.82 -13.16
N LEU A 218 5.97 2.02 -12.41
CA LEU A 218 6.78 3.24 -12.51
C LEU A 218 7.45 3.37 -13.89
N ASN A 219 7.98 2.28 -14.44
CA ASN A 219 8.63 2.26 -15.75
C ASN A 219 7.66 2.55 -16.90
N LYS A 220 6.38 2.19 -16.79
CA LYS A 220 5.38 2.56 -17.81
C LYS A 220 5.22 4.08 -17.97
N VAL A 221 5.54 4.85 -16.93
CA VAL A 221 5.34 6.30 -16.90
C VAL A 221 6.64 7.07 -17.09
N PHE A 222 7.74 6.58 -16.53
CA PHE A 222 9.04 7.29 -16.51
C PHE A 222 10.16 6.58 -17.28
N GLY A 223 9.91 5.36 -17.77
CA GLY A 223 10.90 4.53 -18.48
C GLY A 223 10.93 4.75 -19.99
#